data_AF-Q322Z0-F1
#
_entry.id   AF-Q322Z0-F1
#
_cell.length_a   1.000
_cell.length_b   1.000
_cell.length_c   1.000
_cell.angle_alpha   90.00
_cell.angle_beta   90.00
_cell.angle_gamma   90.00
#
_symmetry.space_group_name_H-M   'P 1'
#
loop_
_entity.id
_entity.type
_entity.pdbx_description
1 polymer ?
#
loop_
_entity_poly.entity_id
_entity_poly.type
_entity_poly.pdbx_seq_one_letter_code
_entity_poly.pdbx_strand_id
1 'polypeptide(L)'
;MYLKRDWRDEYCVGDIAVYDDSKPGTLNDFLTAPDEGDLKPDVVKRFEEMVAQAQQSAGAAAGNAQQTAQDVAAAAGYARAAEQAKNDIDAALTGTLKMANHLSEIAAAGEKAQQKSRDNLGLKSAATMEAQSDIYDRTKGRLAIPGAFGFGCAFLPEDVIRFDTKSDFLAWVRNALPGEYSVAGPYDIIIPDTRFEGVLSIRWTDARPETTEPRYRAKSLTFYGINGPIYHTRYCYWPISRLTGWVKINITTEDIIYRIVASSVRNRWGDPDIGGLIIAAYQGEADGDKVIRLVRGQSYRGSRLGPVGISVPSTPTGTYIASPQFFITGCSEHSLPGSYCALSGGPDAHVSGAMPGLFIRTS
;
A
#
# COMPACT_ATOMS: atom_id res chain seq x y z
N MET A 1 4.94 95.47 95.95
CA MET A 1 6.11 94.97 96.71
C MET A 1 7.10 96.11 96.80
N TYR A 2 7.45 96.59 98.01
CA TYR A 2 8.39 97.70 98.18
C TYR A 2 9.80 97.18 98.46
N LEU A 3 10.80 97.75 97.79
CA LEU A 3 12.22 97.60 98.09
C LEU A 3 12.81 98.97 98.41
N LYS A 4 13.46 99.08 99.57
CA LYS A 4 14.41 100.17 99.90
C LYS A 4 15.69 99.87 99.13
N ARG A 5 16.37 100.81 98.46
CA ARG A 5 16.85 102.09 98.99
C ARG A 5 17.19 103.06 97.85
N ASP A 6 16.82 104.32 98.10
CA ASP A 6 17.34 105.59 97.56
C ASP A 6 16.96 106.07 96.14
N TRP A 7 16.01 107.02 96.18
CA TRP A 7 15.85 108.25 95.37
C TRP A 7 14.87 108.22 94.17
N ARG A 8 13.62 108.59 94.51
CA ARG A 8 12.63 109.38 93.76
C ARG A 8 12.44 109.01 92.28
N ASP A 9 11.59 108.01 92.02
CA ASP A 9 10.43 108.06 91.12
C ASP A 9 9.84 106.64 91.02
N GLU A 10 8.69 106.40 91.66
CA GLU A 10 7.96 105.12 91.56
C GLU A 10 7.22 105.05 90.22
N TYR A 11 7.55 104.07 89.38
CA TYR A 11 6.81 103.77 88.15
C TYR A 11 5.92 102.53 88.37
N CYS A 12 4.62 102.69 88.14
CA CYS A 12 3.69 101.58 88.06
C CYS A 12 4.03 100.74 86.82
N VAL A 13 4.32 99.44 86.99
CA VAL A 13 4.77 98.52 85.91
C VAL A 13 3.64 97.69 85.31
N GLY A 14 2.39 97.93 85.69
CA GLY A 14 1.21 97.29 85.11
C GLY A 14 0.12 96.99 86.13
N ASP A 15 -1.13 96.95 85.65
CA ASP A 15 -2.30 96.59 86.44
C ASP A 15 -2.60 95.10 86.25
N ILE A 16 -2.83 94.40 87.36
CA ILE A 16 -3.33 93.02 87.34
C ILE A 16 -4.79 93.08 87.80
N ALA A 17 -5.71 92.84 86.87
CA ALA A 17 -7.13 92.72 87.16
C ALA A 17 -7.45 91.28 87.55
N VAL A 18 -7.78 91.06 88.83
CA VAL A 18 -8.31 89.78 89.32
C VAL A 18 -9.81 89.97 89.53
N TYR A 19 -10.61 89.27 88.72
CA TYR A 19 -12.07 89.30 88.80
C TYR A 19 -12.57 88.32 89.86
N ASP A 20 -13.76 88.55 90.43
CA ASP A 20 -14.32 87.72 91.53
C ASP A 20 -14.50 86.23 91.16
N ASP A 21 -14.61 85.91 89.87
CA ASP A 21 -14.71 84.55 89.35
C ASP A 21 -13.36 83.92 88.95
N SER A 22 -12.26 84.65 89.19
CA SER A 22 -10.91 84.17 88.91
C SER A 22 -10.61 82.94 89.76
N LYS A 23 -10.28 81.82 89.09
CA LYS A 23 -9.95 80.57 89.78
C LYS A 23 -8.77 80.77 90.74
N PRO A 24 -8.80 80.22 91.96
CA PRO A 24 -7.68 80.34 92.89
C PRO A 24 -6.40 79.81 92.25
N GLY A 25 -5.34 80.60 92.25
CA GLY A 25 -4.08 80.29 91.58
C GLY A 25 -2.94 81.13 92.11
N THR A 26 -1.72 80.76 91.74
CA THR A 26 -0.54 81.58 92.03
C THR A 26 -0.45 82.75 91.06
N LEU A 27 0.24 83.82 91.44
CA LEU A 27 0.48 84.96 90.55
C LEU A 27 1.07 84.54 89.19
N ASN A 28 1.90 83.49 89.19
CA ASN A 28 2.51 83.00 87.95
C ASN A 28 1.47 82.36 87.01
N ASP A 29 0.41 81.77 87.55
CA ASP A 29 -0.67 81.18 86.76
C ASP A 29 -1.46 82.28 86.01
N PHE A 30 -1.61 83.47 86.61
CA PHE A 30 -2.25 84.62 85.97
C PHE A 30 -1.35 85.31 84.93
N LEU A 31 -0.03 85.31 85.14
CA LEU A 31 0.94 85.91 84.21
C LEU A 31 1.22 85.04 82.98
N THR A 32 0.90 83.74 83.03
CA THR A 32 1.10 82.80 81.91
C THR A 32 -0.19 82.38 81.22
N ALA A 33 -1.34 82.87 81.68
CA ALA A 33 -2.63 82.64 81.03
C ALA A 33 -2.76 83.57 79.79
N PRO A 34 -3.10 83.03 78.60
CA PRO A 34 -3.29 83.85 77.39
C PRO A 34 -4.42 84.88 77.55
N ASP A 35 -4.21 86.09 77.04
CA ASP A 35 -5.16 87.23 77.04
C ASP A 35 -5.95 87.29 75.70
N GLU A 36 -7.16 87.88 75.69
CA GLU A 36 -7.91 88.22 74.47
C GLU A 36 -7.08 89.01 73.44
N GLY A 37 -6.10 89.80 73.87
CA GLY A 37 -5.13 90.51 73.03
C GLY A 37 -4.10 89.62 72.30
N ASP A 38 -3.91 88.37 72.72
CA ASP A 38 -2.98 87.41 72.09
C ASP A 38 -3.57 86.73 70.83
N LEU A 39 -4.87 86.86 70.59
CA LEU A 39 -5.61 86.25 69.46
C LEU A 39 -5.75 87.20 68.25
N LYS A 40 -4.62 87.74 67.75
CA LYS A 40 -4.62 88.57 66.54
C LYS A 40 -5.01 87.75 65.28
N PRO A 41 -5.71 88.33 64.28
CA PRO A 41 -6.19 87.60 63.10
C PRO A 41 -5.11 86.81 62.33
N ASP A 42 -3.88 87.32 62.26
CA ASP A 42 -2.75 86.64 61.61
C ASP A 42 -2.32 85.35 62.33
N VAL A 43 -2.43 85.29 63.67
CA VAL A 43 -2.09 84.10 64.46
C VAL A 43 -3.13 83.01 64.23
N VAL A 44 -4.41 83.40 64.20
CA VAL A 44 -5.53 82.49 63.90
C VAL A 44 -5.41 81.92 62.49
N LYS A 45 -5.11 82.76 61.49
CA LYS A 45 -4.94 82.32 60.10
C LYS A 45 -3.80 81.30 59.94
N ARG A 46 -2.64 81.53 60.59
CA ARG A 46 -1.52 80.56 60.56
C ARG A 46 -1.85 79.26 61.28
N PHE A 47 -2.66 79.32 62.34
CA PHE A 47 -3.14 78.13 63.03
C PHE A 47 -4.12 77.33 62.15
N GLU A 48 -5.06 78.00 61.47
CA GLU A 48 -5.97 77.37 60.50
C GLU A 48 -5.22 76.74 59.32
N GLU A 49 -4.21 77.41 58.77
CA GLU A 49 -3.34 76.86 57.71
C GLU A 49 -2.57 75.63 58.20
N MET A 50 -2.07 75.65 59.44
CA MET A 50 -1.39 74.51 60.05
C MET A 50 -2.34 73.33 60.29
N VAL A 51 -3.57 73.58 60.75
CA VAL A 51 -4.61 72.55 60.92
C VAL A 51 -5.00 71.97 59.56
N ALA A 52 -5.16 72.80 58.54
CA ALA A 52 -5.44 72.35 57.18
C ALA A 52 -4.30 71.48 56.61
N GLN A 53 -3.04 71.88 56.83
CA GLN A 53 -1.87 71.10 56.41
C GLN A 53 -1.75 69.78 57.18
N ALA A 54 -2.07 69.76 58.48
CA ALA A 54 -2.11 68.57 59.29
C ALA A 54 -3.21 67.60 58.83
N GLN A 55 -4.41 68.12 58.51
CA GLN A 55 -5.51 67.34 57.95
C GLN A 55 -5.17 66.78 56.57
N GLN A 56 -4.54 67.58 55.70
CA GLN A 56 -4.08 67.12 54.38
C GLN A 56 -3.00 66.04 54.50
N SER A 57 -2.05 66.22 55.42
CA SER A 57 -0.99 65.23 55.68
C SER A 57 -1.56 63.94 56.26
N ALA A 58 -2.55 64.03 57.17
CA ALA A 58 -3.27 62.87 57.69
C ALA A 58 -4.07 62.15 56.58
N GLY A 59 -4.71 62.90 55.67
CA GLY A 59 -5.40 62.35 54.51
C GLY A 59 -4.47 61.64 53.53
N ALA A 60 -3.30 62.21 53.23
CA ALA A 60 -2.27 61.58 52.41
C ALA A 60 -1.69 60.32 53.07
N ALA A 61 -1.46 60.35 54.39
CA ALA A 61 -1.03 59.18 55.14
C ALA A 61 -2.09 58.06 55.13
N ALA A 62 -3.37 58.40 55.28
CA ALA A 62 -4.47 57.45 55.16
C ALA A 62 -4.56 56.85 53.74
N GLY A 63 -4.42 57.67 52.70
CA GLY A 63 -4.37 57.22 51.31
C GLY A 63 -3.19 56.28 51.03
N ASN A 64 -1.99 56.63 51.51
CA ASN A 64 -0.79 55.79 51.39
C ASN A 64 -0.93 54.47 52.15
N ALA A 65 -1.54 54.49 53.34
CA ALA A 65 -1.82 53.27 54.09
C ALA A 65 -2.81 52.35 53.35
N GLN A 66 -3.82 52.93 52.71
CA GLN A 66 -4.79 52.19 51.90
C GLN A 66 -4.15 51.61 50.63
N GLN A 67 -3.31 52.38 49.94
CA GLN A 67 -2.56 51.88 48.78
C GLN A 67 -1.59 50.76 49.18
N THR A 68 -0.85 50.93 50.28
CA THR A 68 0.04 49.90 50.82
C THR A 68 -0.73 48.62 51.14
N ALA A 69 -1.94 48.73 51.71
CA ALA A 69 -2.79 47.58 51.97
C ALA A 69 -3.23 46.88 50.67
N GLN A 70 -3.52 47.62 49.60
CA GLN A 70 -3.83 47.06 48.28
C GLN A 70 -2.60 46.38 47.66
N ASP A 71 -1.43 47.00 47.73
CA ASP A 71 -0.18 46.45 47.19
C ASP A 71 0.22 45.17 47.93
N VAL A 72 0.06 45.13 49.25
CA VAL A 72 0.27 43.92 50.07
C VAL A 72 -0.73 42.83 49.68
N ALA A 73 -1.99 43.18 49.46
CA ALA A 73 -3.00 42.22 49.01
C ALA A 73 -2.70 41.67 47.61
N ALA A 74 -2.25 42.52 46.68
CA ALA A 74 -1.83 42.13 45.34
C ALA A 74 -0.58 41.23 45.39
N ALA A 75 0.43 41.59 46.18
CA ALA A 75 1.63 40.79 46.40
C ALA A 75 1.28 39.40 46.98
N ALA A 76 0.36 39.34 47.95
CA ALA A 76 -0.14 38.08 48.48
C ALA A 76 -0.95 37.28 47.44
N GLY A 77 -1.64 37.95 46.50
CA GLY A 77 -2.30 37.33 45.36
C GLY A 77 -1.29 36.69 44.39
N TYR A 78 -0.25 37.42 44.01
CA TYR A 78 0.82 36.92 43.14
C TYR A 78 1.58 35.75 43.77
N ALA A 79 1.86 35.81 45.08
CA ALA A 79 2.51 34.71 45.80
C ALA A 79 1.67 33.43 45.73
N ARG A 80 0.35 33.52 45.97
CA ARG A 80 -0.56 32.37 45.85
C ARG A 80 -0.64 31.84 44.43
N ALA A 81 -0.70 32.72 43.42
CA ALA A 81 -0.73 32.31 42.02
C ALA A 81 0.56 31.58 41.62
N ALA A 82 1.72 32.05 42.09
CA ALA A 82 3.00 31.39 41.86
C ALA A 82 3.07 30.01 42.54
N GLU A 83 2.56 29.90 43.77
CA GLU A 83 2.49 28.61 44.49
C GLU A 83 1.55 27.62 43.79
N GLN A 84 0.40 28.09 43.31
CA GLN A 84 -0.52 27.27 42.52
C GLN A 84 0.14 26.82 41.20
N ALA A 85 0.77 27.73 40.46
CA ALA A 85 1.46 27.40 39.21
C ALA A 85 2.58 26.36 39.44
N LYS A 86 3.31 26.45 40.55
CA LYS A 86 4.29 25.44 40.95
C LYS A 86 3.63 24.08 41.18
N ASN A 87 2.53 24.04 41.94
CA ASN A 87 1.80 22.80 42.20
C ASN A 87 1.24 22.17 40.91
N ASP A 88 0.73 23.00 39.98
CA ASP A 88 0.23 22.54 38.69
C ASP A 88 1.35 21.97 37.82
N ILE A 89 2.53 22.61 37.81
CA ILE A 89 3.73 22.10 37.13
C ILE A 89 4.18 20.78 37.76
N ASP A 90 4.22 20.68 39.09
CA ASP A 90 4.61 19.46 39.79
C ASP A 90 3.63 18.31 39.50
N ALA A 91 2.32 18.59 39.44
CA ALA A 91 1.31 17.62 39.06
C ALA A 91 1.46 17.16 37.60
N ALA A 92 1.68 18.11 36.67
CA ALA A 92 1.89 17.81 35.25
C ALA A 92 3.18 17.01 35.01
N LEU A 93 4.27 17.39 35.68
CA LEU A 93 5.56 16.69 35.62
C LEU A 93 5.45 15.30 36.22
N THR A 94 4.79 15.15 37.38
CA THR A 94 4.52 13.85 38.01
C THR A 94 3.69 12.93 37.10
N GLY A 95 2.64 13.47 36.46
CA GLY A 95 1.81 12.70 35.52
C GLY A 95 2.61 12.24 34.30
N THR A 96 3.40 13.13 33.70
CA THR A 96 4.22 12.84 32.51
C THR A 96 5.34 11.85 32.81
N LEU A 97 6.06 12.02 33.92
CA LEU A 97 7.10 11.10 34.37
C LEU A 97 6.54 9.73 34.75
N LYS A 98 5.36 9.67 35.39
CA LYS A 98 4.66 8.39 35.63
C LYS A 98 4.31 7.69 34.32
N MET A 99 3.81 8.40 33.32
CA MET A 99 3.48 7.81 32.01
C MET A 99 4.71 7.26 31.27
N ALA A 100 5.82 8.01 31.25
CA ALA A 100 7.09 7.55 30.69
C ALA A 100 7.65 6.35 31.48
N ASN A 101 7.57 6.40 32.81
CA ASN A 101 7.93 5.27 33.67
C ASN A 101 7.06 4.05 33.38
N HIS A 102 5.75 4.18 33.15
CA HIS A 102 4.92 3.02 32.82
C HIS A 102 5.32 2.34 31.50
N LEU A 103 5.79 3.10 30.50
CA LEU A 103 6.33 2.53 29.26
C LEU A 103 7.67 1.84 29.50
N SER A 104 8.58 2.47 30.23
CA SER A 104 9.86 1.87 30.62
C SER A 104 9.69 0.67 31.56
N GLU A 105 8.69 0.70 32.45
CA GLU A 105 8.31 -0.38 33.36
C GLU A 105 7.71 -1.54 32.58
N ILE A 106 6.83 -1.31 31.60
CA ILE A 106 6.33 -2.37 30.71
C ILE A 106 7.48 -2.98 29.91
N ALA A 107 8.43 -2.17 29.44
CA ALA A 107 9.62 -2.65 28.74
C ALA A 107 10.52 -3.49 29.67
N ALA A 108 10.76 -3.02 30.90
CA ALA A 108 11.61 -3.67 31.90
C ALA A 108 10.96 -4.88 32.59
N ALA A 109 9.62 -4.90 32.73
CA ALA A 109 8.85 -5.99 33.33
C ALA A 109 8.81 -7.26 32.45
N GLY A 110 9.45 -7.23 31.29
CA GLY A 110 9.70 -8.39 30.44
C GLY A 110 8.52 -8.79 29.55
N GLU A 111 8.73 -9.86 28.77
CA GLU A 111 7.84 -10.26 27.67
C GLU A 111 6.37 -10.43 28.07
N LYS A 112 6.09 -10.92 29.29
CA LYS A 112 4.71 -11.12 29.78
C LYS A 112 3.95 -9.81 29.97
N ALA A 113 4.60 -8.77 30.47
CA ALA A 113 3.97 -7.45 30.66
C ALA A 113 3.71 -6.79 29.30
N GLN A 114 4.68 -6.88 28.40
CA GLN A 114 4.55 -6.40 27.02
C GLN A 114 3.42 -7.14 26.27
N GLN A 115 3.29 -8.46 26.44
CA GLN A 115 2.21 -9.24 25.83
C GLN A 115 0.83 -8.82 26.34
N LYS A 116 0.66 -8.67 27.66
CA LYS A 116 -0.60 -8.18 28.24
C LYS A 116 -0.96 -6.78 27.74
N SER A 117 0.03 -5.90 27.59
CA SER A 117 -0.17 -4.56 27.03
C SER A 117 -0.67 -4.64 25.58
N ARG A 118 -0.04 -5.47 24.74
CA ARG A 118 -0.49 -5.72 23.36
C ARG A 118 -1.91 -6.30 23.30
N ASP A 119 -2.21 -7.28 24.14
CA ASP A 119 -3.53 -7.91 24.21
C ASP A 119 -4.62 -6.89 24.56
N ASN A 120 -4.36 -6.00 25.54
CA ASN A 120 -5.29 -4.93 25.92
C ASN A 120 -5.51 -3.90 24.80
N LEU A 121 -4.51 -3.67 23.95
CA LEU A 121 -4.60 -2.80 22.78
C LEU A 121 -5.23 -3.50 21.55
N GLY A 122 -5.56 -4.79 21.66
CA GLY A 122 -6.02 -5.61 20.53
C GLY A 122 -4.94 -5.91 19.50
N LEU A 123 -3.67 -5.64 19.83
CA LEU A 123 -2.51 -5.93 18.99
C LEU A 123 -2.17 -7.42 19.13
N LYS A 124 -2.53 -8.20 18.10
CA LYS A 124 -2.24 -9.65 18.06
C LYS A 124 -0.77 -9.92 17.72
N SER A 125 -0.44 -11.18 17.46
CA SER A 125 0.92 -11.64 17.11
C SER A 125 1.59 -10.87 15.97
N ALA A 126 0.83 -10.25 15.06
CA ALA A 126 1.38 -9.45 13.97
C ALA A 126 2.23 -8.26 14.46
N ALA A 127 1.92 -7.67 15.62
CA ALA A 127 2.63 -6.50 16.15
C ALA A 127 4.07 -6.80 16.61
N THR A 128 4.47 -8.08 16.66
CA THR A 128 5.82 -8.51 17.04
C THR A 128 6.58 -9.16 15.88
N MET A 129 6.03 -9.11 14.67
CA MET A 129 6.60 -9.77 13.50
C MET A 129 7.18 -8.73 12.55
N GLU A 130 8.40 -8.96 12.09
CA GLU A 130 9.01 -8.14 11.03
C GLU A 130 8.34 -8.40 9.69
N ALA A 131 8.26 -7.39 8.84
CA ALA A 131 7.86 -7.60 7.45
C ALA A 131 8.91 -8.42 6.69
N GLN A 132 8.47 -9.16 5.67
CA GLN A 132 9.37 -9.77 4.69
C GLN A 132 10.28 -8.70 4.07
N SER A 133 11.56 -9.02 3.87
CA SER A 133 12.49 -8.09 3.22
C SER A 133 12.19 -7.89 1.73
N ASP A 134 11.65 -8.91 1.09
CA ASP A 134 11.17 -8.91 -0.30
C ASP A 134 10.13 -10.03 -0.51
N ILE A 135 9.59 -10.16 -1.73
CA ILE A 135 8.55 -11.14 -2.07
C ILE A 135 9.05 -12.60 -2.09
N TYR A 136 10.37 -12.81 -1.93
CA TYR A 136 11.04 -14.11 -1.90
C TYR A 136 11.52 -14.51 -0.51
N ASP A 137 11.38 -13.64 0.49
CA ASP A 137 11.77 -13.93 1.87
C ASP A 137 10.90 -15.03 2.48
N ARG A 138 11.50 -16.19 2.75
CA ARG A 138 10.82 -17.36 3.33
C ARG A 138 11.08 -17.54 4.82
N THR A 139 11.61 -16.52 5.49
CA THR A 139 11.90 -16.57 6.93
C THR A 139 10.61 -16.80 7.71
N LYS A 140 10.58 -17.90 8.47
CA LYS A 140 9.43 -18.23 9.32
C LYS A 140 9.21 -17.11 10.34
N GLY A 141 7.97 -16.67 10.49
CA GLY A 141 7.60 -15.68 11.49
C GLY A 141 7.61 -14.22 11.01
N ARG A 142 7.61 -13.97 9.69
CA ARG A 142 7.49 -12.62 9.11
C ARG A 142 6.11 -12.33 8.51
N LEU A 143 5.74 -11.05 8.48
CA LEU A 143 4.52 -10.56 7.83
C LEU A 143 4.70 -10.50 6.32
N ALA A 144 3.66 -10.90 5.58
CA ALA A 144 3.67 -10.81 4.13
C ALA A 144 3.61 -9.36 3.64
N ILE A 145 4.39 -9.04 2.61
CA ILE A 145 4.29 -7.74 1.90
C ILE A 145 3.43 -7.90 0.62
N PRO A 146 2.85 -6.82 0.07
CA PRO A 146 2.15 -6.89 -1.22
C PRO A 146 3.02 -7.54 -2.30
N GLY A 147 2.44 -8.44 -3.10
CA GLY A 147 3.16 -9.22 -4.11
C GLY A 147 3.86 -10.48 -3.57
N ALA A 148 4.02 -10.63 -2.25
CA ALA A 148 4.46 -11.89 -1.67
C ALA A 148 3.44 -13.00 -2.00
N PHE A 149 3.96 -14.16 -2.42
CA PHE A 149 3.14 -15.27 -2.90
C PHE A 149 2.26 -14.96 -4.12
N GLY A 150 2.51 -13.85 -4.83
CA GLY A 150 1.77 -13.46 -6.04
C GLY A 150 0.42 -12.79 -5.81
N PHE A 151 0.08 -12.37 -4.59
CA PHE A 151 -1.20 -11.72 -4.30
C PHE A 151 -1.07 -10.19 -4.14
N GLY A 152 -1.93 -9.45 -4.86
CA GLY A 152 -2.32 -8.08 -4.50
C GLY A 152 -1.45 -6.92 -4.98
N CYS A 153 -0.48 -7.13 -5.87
CA CYS A 153 0.27 -6.03 -6.49
C CYS A 153 -0.33 -5.68 -7.86
N ALA A 154 -0.74 -4.42 -8.05
CA ALA A 154 -1.11 -3.91 -9.36
C ALA A 154 0.15 -3.47 -10.11
N PHE A 155 0.36 -3.98 -11.33
CA PHE A 155 1.49 -3.55 -12.15
C PHE A 155 1.28 -2.13 -12.68
N LEU A 156 2.31 -1.31 -12.55
CA LEU A 156 2.42 0.01 -13.14
C LEU A 156 3.05 -0.07 -14.54
N PRO A 157 2.90 0.95 -15.39
CA PRO A 157 3.55 0.98 -16.71
C PRO A 157 5.07 0.82 -16.66
N GLU A 158 5.72 1.27 -15.58
CA GLU A 158 7.15 1.11 -15.32
C GLU A 158 7.57 -0.33 -14.96
N ASP A 159 6.64 -1.18 -14.51
CA ASP A 159 6.93 -2.59 -14.19
C ASP A 159 6.95 -3.49 -15.43
N VAL A 160 6.55 -2.97 -16.60
CA VAL A 160 6.41 -3.74 -17.84
C VAL A 160 7.79 -4.08 -18.40
N ILE A 161 8.12 -5.37 -18.40
CA ILE A 161 9.35 -5.88 -19.01
C ILE A 161 9.10 -6.10 -20.50
N ARG A 162 9.87 -5.40 -21.35
CA ARG A 162 9.72 -5.44 -22.81
C ARG A 162 10.79 -6.34 -23.44
N PHE A 163 10.36 -7.15 -24.41
CA PHE A 163 11.24 -8.04 -25.16
C PHE A 163 11.07 -7.80 -26.66
N ASP A 164 12.16 -7.50 -27.36
CA ASP A 164 12.13 -7.27 -28.80
C ASP A 164 12.29 -8.56 -29.62
N THR A 165 13.00 -9.55 -29.05
CA THR A 165 13.26 -10.84 -29.73
C THR A 165 13.02 -12.05 -28.84
N LYS A 166 12.88 -13.23 -29.48
CA LYS A 166 12.84 -14.53 -28.77
C LYS A 166 14.10 -14.77 -27.93
N SER A 167 15.25 -14.30 -28.40
CA SER A 167 16.54 -14.47 -27.72
C SER A 167 16.61 -13.65 -26.44
N ASP A 168 16.12 -12.40 -26.47
CA ASP A 168 16.08 -11.52 -25.30
C ASP A 168 15.18 -12.10 -24.22
N PHE A 169 13.99 -12.57 -24.62
CA PHE A 169 13.06 -13.25 -23.73
C PHE A 169 13.69 -14.50 -23.10
N LEU A 170 14.36 -15.36 -23.89
CA LEU A 170 15.02 -16.56 -23.38
C LEU A 170 16.16 -16.22 -22.40
N ALA A 171 16.97 -15.20 -22.70
CA ALA A 171 18.06 -14.74 -21.85
C ALA A 171 17.55 -14.21 -20.51
N TRP A 172 16.40 -13.51 -20.51
CA TRP A 172 15.74 -13.06 -19.30
C TRP A 172 15.14 -14.22 -18.50
N VAL A 173 14.37 -15.13 -19.14
CA VAL A 173 13.76 -16.31 -18.50
C VAL A 173 14.82 -17.19 -17.82
N ARG A 174 16.03 -17.26 -18.40
CA ARG A 174 17.15 -17.97 -17.78
C ARG A 174 17.43 -17.47 -16.36
N ASN A 175 17.36 -16.16 -16.12
CA ASN A 175 17.69 -15.55 -14.82
C ASN A 175 16.47 -15.20 -13.97
N ALA A 176 15.25 -15.37 -14.48
CA ALA A 176 14.02 -15.00 -13.78
C ALA A 176 13.78 -15.82 -12.49
N LEU A 177 13.43 -15.12 -11.42
CA LEU A 177 12.98 -15.71 -10.17
C LEU A 177 11.51 -16.18 -10.29
N PRO A 178 10.99 -17.01 -9.37
CA PRO A 178 9.56 -17.29 -9.31
C PRO A 178 8.75 -15.99 -9.17
N GLY A 179 7.46 -16.00 -9.48
CA GLY A 179 6.58 -14.84 -9.28
C GLY A 179 5.79 -14.45 -10.52
N GLU A 180 5.12 -13.30 -10.44
CA GLU A 180 4.33 -12.73 -11.52
C GLU A 180 5.01 -11.48 -12.08
N TYR A 181 5.02 -11.37 -13.41
CA TYR A 181 5.69 -10.31 -14.13
C TYR A 181 4.77 -9.72 -15.19
N SER A 182 4.68 -8.40 -15.27
CA SER A 182 4.09 -7.72 -16.42
C SER A 182 5.06 -7.77 -17.59
N VAL A 183 4.63 -8.31 -18.72
CA VAL A 183 5.47 -8.51 -19.90
C VAL A 183 4.81 -7.96 -21.15
N ALA A 184 5.63 -7.43 -22.06
CA ALA A 184 5.19 -6.98 -23.37
C ALA A 184 6.24 -7.31 -24.45
N GLY A 185 5.80 -7.48 -25.68
CA GLY A 185 6.66 -7.70 -26.84
C GLY A 185 5.90 -7.53 -28.16
N PRO A 186 6.62 -7.51 -29.29
CA PRO A 186 6.01 -7.38 -30.60
C PRO A 186 5.07 -8.56 -30.91
N TYR A 187 4.07 -8.28 -31.75
CA TYR A 187 3.12 -9.29 -32.24
C TYR A 187 3.87 -10.40 -32.99
N ASP A 188 3.45 -11.66 -32.81
CA ASP A 188 3.95 -12.85 -33.51
C ASP A 188 5.43 -13.21 -33.24
N ILE A 189 6.13 -12.43 -32.40
CA ILE A 189 7.54 -12.69 -32.08
C ILE A 189 7.70 -13.73 -30.98
N ILE A 190 7.12 -13.55 -29.79
CA ILE A 190 7.35 -14.48 -28.68
C ILE A 190 6.45 -15.70 -28.75
N ILE A 191 5.15 -15.47 -29.01
CA ILE A 191 4.12 -16.48 -29.20
C ILE A 191 3.50 -16.22 -30.59
N PRO A 192 3.48 -17.21 -31.49
CA PRO A 192 2.90 -17.03 -32.82
C PRO A 192 1.43 -16.60 -32.78
N ASP A 193 1.02 -15.78 -33.75
CA ASP A 193 -0.34 -15.25 -33.94
C ASP A 193 -0.94 -14.55 -32.70
N THR A 194 -0.09 -14.13 -31.76
CA THR A 194 -0.52 -13.65 -30.44
C THR A 194 0.12 -12.31 -30.13
N ARG A 195 -0.68 -11.36 -29.63
CA ARG A 195 -0.16 -10.14 -28.99
C ARG A 195 0.47 -10.54 -27.66
N PHE A 196 1.79 -10.46 -27.57
CA PHE A 196 2.52 -10.80 -26.36
C PHE A 196 2.48 -9.63 -25.36
N GLU A 197 1.34 -9.44 -24.72
CA GLU A 197 1.14 -8.44 -23.67
C GLU A 197 0.24 -9.00 -22.59
N GLY A 198 0.67 -8.93 -21.33
CA GLY A 198 -0.08 -9.48 -20.20
C GLY A 198 0.82 -9.89 -19.03
N VAL A 199 0.36 -10.86 -18.24
CA VAL A 199 1.05 -11.33 -17.04
C VAL A 199 1.71 -12.68 -17.28
N LEU A 200 2.98 -12.80 -16.92
CA LEU A 200 3.73 -14.04 -16.96
C LEU A 200 3.96 -14.55 -15.54
N SER A 201 3.39 -15.71 -15.22
CA SER A 201 3.61 -16.42 -13.96
C SER A 201 4.72 -17.45 -14.13
N ILE A 202 5.76 -17.35 -13.31
CA ILE A 202 6.93 -18.24 -13.33
C ILE A 202 7.00 -19.04 -12.04
N ARG A 203 7.16 -20.35 -12.17
CA ARG A 203 7.39 -21.27 -11.04
C ARG A 203 8.61 -22.11 -11.31
N TRP A 204 9.47 -22.28 -10.30
CA TRP A 204 10.53 -23.27 -10.37
C TRP A 204 9.95 -24.66 -10.07
N THR A 205 10.23 -25.63 -10.92
CA THR A 205 9.59 -26.96 -10.86
C THR A 205 10.46 -28.04 -10.21
N ASP A 206 11.73 -27.75 -9.99
CA ASP A 206 12.67 -28.65 -9.36
C ASP A 206 12.89 -28.29 -7.88
N ALA A 207 13.12 -29.30 -7.04
CA ALA A 207 13.53 -29.13 -5.65
C ALA A 207 15.04 -29.37 -5.54
N ARG A 208 15.85 -28.44 -6.08
CA ARG A 208 17.32 -28.51 -5.96
C ARG A 208 17.79 -27.65 -4.79
N PRO A 209 18.19 -28.22 -3.63
CA PRO A 209 18.70 -27.42 -2.52
C PRO A 209 20.12 -26.88 -2.79
N GLU A 210 20.86 -27.49 -3.72
CA GLU A 210 22.30 -27.26 -3.92
C GLU A 210 22.63 -25.98 -4.68
N THR A 211 21.68 -25.42 -5.45
CA THR A 211 21.90 -24.19 -6.20
C THR A 211 20.67 -23.28 -6.12
N THR A 212 20.86 -22.08 -5.58
CA THR A 212 19.87 -20.99 -5.59
C THR A 212 19.94 -20.15 -6.87
N GLU A 213 20.93 -20.41 -7.74
CA GLU A 213 21.12 -19.70 -9.00
C GLU A 213 19.96 -19.95 -10.00
N PRO A 214 19.23 -18.91 -10.43
CA PRO A 214 18.06 -19.07 -11.32
C PRO A 214 18.37 -19.76 -12.65
N ARG A 215 19.59 -19.60 -13.18
CA ARG A 215 20.01 -20.13 -14.49
C ARG A 215 20.03 -21.64 -14.60
N TYR A 216 20.15 -22.33 -13.46
CA TYR A 216 20.21 -23.80 -13.38
C TYR A 216 18.92 -24.42 -12.85
N ARG A 217 17.81 -23.68 -12.92
CA ARG A 217 16.49 -24.12 -12.46
C ARG A 217 15.56 -24.34 -13.64
N ALA A 218 14.89 -25.49 -13.64
CA ALA A 218 13.78 -25.74 -14.54
C ALA A 218 12.59 -24.84 -14.16
N LYS A 219 11.96 -24.21 -15.14
CA LYS A 219 10.83 -23.28 -14.90
C LYS A 219 9.60 -23.68 -15.68
N SER A 220 8.46 -23.55 -15.03
CA SER A 220 7.13 -23.59 -15.62
C SER A 220 6.67 -22.14 -15.80
N LEU A 221 6.31 -21.78 -17.02
CA LEU A 221 5.86 -20.43 -17.38
C LEU A 221 4.40 -20.51 -17.85
N THR A 222 3.55 -19.67 -17.28
CA THR A 222 2.16 -19.51 -17.72
C THR A 222 1.92 -18.05 -18.05
N PHE A 223 1.59 -17.76 -19.30
CA PHE A 223 1.30 -16.43 -19.80
C PHE A 223 -0.21 -16.23 -19.87
N TYR A 224 -0.70 -15.16 -19.26
CA TYR A 224 -2.07 -14.69 -19.29
C TYR A 224 -2.12 -13.41 -20.13
N GLY A 225 -2.53 -13.54 -21.39
CA GLY A 225 -2.60 -12.41 -22.31
C GLY A 225 -3.77 -11.48 -22.01
N ILE A 226 -3.61 -10.19 -22.25
CA ILE A 226 -4.66 -9.17 -22.04
C ILE A 226 -5.93 -9.41 -22.86
N ASN A 227 -5.81 -10.11 -23.99
CA ASN A 227 -6.94 -10.46 -24.85
C ASN A 227 -7.61 -11.79 -24.44
N GLY A 228 -7.23 -12.35 -23.28
CA GLY A 228 -7.77 -13.60 -22.74
C GLY A 228 -7.04 -14.90 -23.05
N PRO A 229 -6.13 -15.07 -24.05
CA PRO A 229 -5.53 -16.38 -24.26
C PRO A 229 -4.48 -16.70 -23.18
N ILE A 230 -4.42 -17.96 -22.78
CA ILE A 230 -3.51 -18.47 -21.75
C ILE A 230 -2.61 -19.52 -22.39
N TYR A 231 -1.31 -19.31 -22.28
CA TYR A 231 -0.29 -20.20 -22.83
C TYR A 231 0.63 -20.74 -21.74
N HIS A 232 1.11 -21.95 -21.94
CA HIS A 232 2.06 -22.61 -21.08
C HIS A 232 3.33 -22.97 -21.87
N THR A 233 4.50 -22.78 -21.26
CA THR A 233 5.76 -23.32 -21.77
C THR A 233 6.67 -23.74 -20.61
N ARG A 234 7.69 -24.54 -20.92
CA ARG A 234 8.72 -24.93 -19.94
C ARG A 234 10.07 -24.44 -20.39
N TYR A 235 10.82 -23.90 -19.44
CA TYR A 235 12.24 -23.63 -19.60
C TYR A 235 13.05 -24.81 -19.07
N CYS A 236 13.85 -25.39 -19.97
CA CYS A 236 14.84 -26.42 -19.65
C CYS A 236 16.22 -25.77 -19.66
N TYR A 237 17.01 -25.94 -18.60
CA TYR A 237 18.37 -25.43 -18.52
C TYR A 237 19.43 -26.46 -18.98
N TRP A 238 19.07 -27.75 -18.98
CA TRP A 238 19.94 -28.88 -19.35
C TRP A 238 19.22 -29.82 -20.32
N PRO A 239 19.91 -30.43 -21.30
CA PRO A 239 21.34 -30.25 -21.65
C PRO A 239 21.61 -28.94 -22.42
N ILE A 240 20.58 -28.34 -23.00
CA ILE A 240 20.65 -27.08 -23.73
C ILE A 240 19.58 -26.15 -23.17
N SER A 241 19.96 -24.90 -22.87
CA SER A 241 19.04 -23.87 -22.41
C SER A 241 18.04 -23.52 -23.52
N ARG A 242 16.76 -23.85 -23.32
CA ARG A 242 15.68 -23.60 -24.31
C ARG A 242 14.29 -23.61 -23.69
N LEU A 243 13.32 -23.07 -24.44
CA LEU A 243 11.89 -23.26 -24.20
C LEU A 243 11.38 -24.48 -24.97
N THR A 244 10.40 -25.20 -24.42
CA THR A 244 9.78 -26.38 -25.07
C THR A 244 8.75 -26.03 -26.14
N GLY A 245 8.53 -24.74 -26.42
CA GLY A 245 7.43 -24.25 -27.24
C GLY A 245 6.20 -23.91 -26.40
N TRP A 246 5.36 -23.01 -26.92
CA TRP A 246 4.16 -22.53 -26.25
C TRP A 246 2.95 -23.40 -26.60
N VAL A 247 2.16 -23.74 -25.60
CA VAL A 247 0.92 -24.51 -25.74
C VAL A 247 -0.23 -23.68 -25.17
N LYS A 248 -1.24 -23.40 -25.97
CA LYS A 248 -2.47 -22.73 -25.50
C LYS A 248 -3.26 -23.70 -24.62
N ILE A 249 -3.62 -23.28 -23.39
CA ILE A 249 -4.31 -24.14 -22.42
C ILE A 249 -5.80 -23.84 -22.30
N ASN A 250 -6.22 -22.60 -22.56
CA ASN A 250 -7.65 -22.25 -22.63
C ASN A 250 -8.17 -22.39 -24.07
N ILE A 251 -8.22 -23.63 -24.53
CA ILE A 251 -8.69 -23.96 -25.87
C ILE A 251 -10.17 -23.56 -26.01
N THR A 252 -10.47 -22.73 -27.00
CA THR A 252 -11.84 -22.32 -27.34
C THR A 252 -12.43 -23.20 -28.44
N THR A 253 -13.75 -23.13 -28.64
CA THR A 253 -14.41 -23.81 -29.77
C THR A 253 -13.88 -23.33 -31.12
N GLU A 254 -13.56 -22.03 -31.25
CA GLU A 254 -12.94 -21.48 -32.47
C GLU A 254 -11.55 -22.08 -32.73
N ASP A 255 -10.73 -22.28 -31.69
CA ASP A 255 -9.42 -22.92 -31.83
C ASP A 255 -9.56 -24.37 -32.35
N ILE A 256 -10.59 -25.08 -31.89
CA ILE A 256 -10.90 -26.44 -32.34
C ILE A 256 -11.35 -26.41 -33.81
N ILE A 257 -12.27 -25.51 -34.18
CA ILE A 257 -12.74 -25.36 -35.55
C ILE A 257 -11.58 -24.99 -36.48
N TYR A 258 -10.72 -24.04 -36.08
CA TYR A 258 -9.55 -23.65 -36.87
C TYR A 258 -8.60 -24.82 -37.10
N ARG A 259 -8.29 -25.61 -36.05
CA ARG A 259 -7.45 -26.81 -36.19
C ARG A 259 -8.08 -27.86 -37.11
N ILE A 260 -9.39 -28.10 -36.99
CA ILE A 260 -10.09 -29.11 -37.78
C ILE A 260 -10.25 -28.69 -39.24
N VAL A 261 -10.59 -27.42 -39.50
CA VAL A 261 -11.11 -26.94 -40.80
C VAL A 261 -10.12 -26.05 -41.55
N ALA A 262 -9.37 -25.19 -40.86
CA ALA A 262 -8.56 -24.14 -41.49
C ALA A 262 -7.05 -24.43 -41.48
N SER A 263 -6.58 -25.37 -40.67
CA SER A 263 -5.16 -25.73 -40.63
C SER A 263 -4.77 -26.55 -41.86
N SER A 264 -4.00 -25.93 -42.76
CA SER A 264 -3.48 -26.57 -43.97
C SER A 264 -2.01 -26.21 -44.18
N VAL A 265 -1.28 -27.07 -44.89
CA VAL A 265 0.14 -26.89 -45.25
C VAL A 265 0.31 -25.79 -46.32
N ARG A 266 -0.73 -24.99 -46.62
CA ARG A 266 -0.78 -23.91 -47.62
C ARG A 266 -0.18 -24.30 -48.97
N ASN A 267 -0.43 -25.53 -49.41
CA ASN A 267 -0.07 -26.00 -50.75
C ASN A 267 -1.30 -26.03 -51.65
N ARG A 268 -1.09 -26.22 -52.96
CA ARG A 268 -2.20 -26.29 -53.95
C ARG A 268 -3.21 -27.41 -53.70
N TRP A 269 -2.85 -28.40 -52.90
CA TRP A 269 -3.69 -29.56 -52.58
C TRP A 269 -4.53 -29.35 -51.32
N GLY A 270 -4.23 -28.30 -50.54
CA GLY A 270 -4.91 -28.01 -49.28
C GLY A 270 -4.66 -29.08 -48.22
N ASP A 271 -3.51 -29.76 -48.24
CA ASP A 271 -3.23 -30.85 -47.30
C ASP A 271 -3.40 -30.37 -45.84
N PRO A 272 -4.01 -31.16 -44.96
CA PRO A 272 -4.25 -30.75 -43.58
C PRO A 272 -2.94 -30.62 -42.80
N ASP A 273 -2.88 -29.64 -41.91
CA ASP A 273 -1.85 -29.60 -40.87
C ASP A 273 -2.16 -30.64 -39.76
N ILE A 274 -1.26 -30.79 -38.79
CA ILE A 274 -1.44 -31.73 -37.68
C ILE A 274 -2.74 -31.40 -36.91
N GLY A 275 -3.61 -32.41 -36.77
CA GLY A 275 -4.95 -32.28 -36.18
C GLY A 275 -6.06 -31.92 -37.18
N GLY A 276 -5.73 -31.61 -38.43
CA GLY A 276 -6.69 -31.38 -39.49
C GLY A 276 -7.36 -32.68 -39.98
N LEU A 277 -8.60 -32.56 -40.45
CA LEU A 277 -9.37 -33.66 -41.02
C LEU A 277 -9.27 -33.68 -42.54
N ILE A 278 -9.23 -34.87 -43.12
CA ILE A 278 -9.29 -35.05 -44.57
C ILE A 278 -10.02 -36.34 -44.93
N ILE A 279 -10.76 -36.31 -46.05
CA ILE A 279 -11.19 -37.53 -46.73
C ILE A 279 -10.09 -37.91 -47.72
N ALA A 280 -9.49 -39.08 -47.49
CA ALA A 280 -8.41 -39.61 -48.31
C ALA A 280 -8.70 -41.06 -48.67
N ALA A 281 -8.02 -41.60 -49.66
CA ALA A 281 -8.13 -43.01 -50.03
C ALA A 281 -6.81 -43.73 -49.76
N TYR A 282 -6.90 -44.80 -48.97
CA TYR A 282 -5.80 -45.68 -48.68
C TYR A 282 -5.57 -46.67 -49.83
N GLN A 283 -4.33 -46.74 -50.31
CA GLN A 283 -3.94 -47.50 -51.51
C GLN A 283 -3.03 -48.70 -51.19
N GLY A 284 -3.12 -49.24 -49.96
CA GLY A 284 -2.29 -50.35 -49.49
C GLY A 284 -0.93 -49.92 -48.97
N GLU A 285 -0.15 -50.87 -48.46
CA GLU A 285 1.22 -50.64 -48.00
C GLU A 285 2.18 -50.53 -49.20
N ALA A 286 1.88 -51.26 -50.28
CA ALA A 286 2.65 -51.29 -51.50
C ALA A 286 1.77 -51.25 -52.76
N ASP A 287 2.36 -50.86 -53.88
CA ASP A 287 1.66 -50.81 -55.16
C ASP A 287 1.32 -52.23 -55.63
N GLY A 288 0.06 -52.44 -56.03
CA GLY A 288 -0.45 -53.75 -56.46
C GLY A 288 -1.06 -54.61 -55.35
N ASP A 289 -1.15 -54.10 -54.11
CA ASP A 289 -1.86 -54.77 -53.01
C ASP A 289 -3.31 -55.08 -53.39
N LYS A 290 -3.72 -56.34 -53.21
CA LYS A 290 -5.06 -56.83 -53.59
C LYS A 290 -6.03 -56.97 -52.42
N VAL A 291 -5.54 -56.80 -51.19
CA VAL A 291 -6.32 -56.92 -49.95
C VAL A 291 -6.05 -55.70 -49.09
N ILE A 292 -6.67 -54.60 -49.47
CA ILE A 292 -6.54 -53.32 -48.78
C ILE A 292 -7.67 -53.20 -47.76
N ARG A 293 -7.32 -52.92 -46.50
CA ARG A 293 -8.24 -52.76 -45.39
C ARG A 293 -8.06 -51.42 -44.71
N LEU A 294 -9.17 -50.79 -44.40
CA LEU A 294 -9.21 -49.58 -43.60
C LEU A 294 -9.86 -49.89 -42.24
N VAL A 295 -9.10 -49.73 -41.17
CA VAL A 295 -9.53 -50.05 -39.80
C VAL A 295 -9.52 -48.77 -38.98
N ARG A 296 -10.68 -48.42 -38.42
CA ARG A 296 -10.82 -47.26 -37.53
C ARG A 296 -9.85 -47.35 -36.34
N GLY A 297 -9.14 -46.27 -36.08
CA GLY A 297 -8.14 -46.15 -35.02
C GLY A 297 -6.72 -46.60 -35.42
N GLN A 298 -6.54 -47.25 -36.58
CA GLN A 298 -5.20 -47.58 -37.06
C GLN A 298 -4.50 -46.38 -37.68
N SER A 299 -3.18 -46.37 -37.58
CA SER A 299 -2.30 -45.36 -38.16
C SER A 299 -1.84 -45.80 -39.55
N TYR A 300 -1.91 -44.89 -40.51
CA TYR A 300 -1.54 -45.08 -41.91
C TYR A 300 -0.54 -44.01 -42.32
N ARG A 301 0.42 -44.41 -43.16
CA ARG A 301 1.41 -43.47 -43.72
C ARG A 301 0.72 -42.55 -44.72
N GLY A 302 0.93 -41.25 -44.59
CA GLY A 302 0.41 -40.26 -45.54
C GLY A 302 0.90 -40.51 -46.97
N SER A 303 2.10 -41.08 -47.13
CA SER A 303 2.66 -41.49 -48.41
C SER A 303 1.84 -42.57 -49.14
N ARG A 304 0.88 -43.21 -48.45
CA ARG A 304 -0.05 -44.22 -48.99
C ARG A 304 -1.51 -43.75 -48.99
N LEU A 305 -1.71 -42.45 -48.76
CA LEU A 305 -3.01 -41.79 -48.80
C LEU A 305 -3.02 -40.75 -49.94
N GLY A 306 -4.02 -40.88 -50.81
CA GLY A 306 -4.28 -39.93 -51.88
C GLY A 306 -5.53 -39.09 -51.57
N PRO A 307 -5.55 -37.78 -51.90
CA PRO A 307 -6.76 -36.97 -51.80
C PRO A 307 -7.93 -37.54 -52.61
N VAL A 308 -9.15 -37.36 -52.08
CA VAL A 308 -10.40 -37.82 -52.69
C VAL A 308 -11.27 -36.64 -53.09
N GLY A 309 -11.65 -36.59 -54.36
CA GLY A 309 -12.75 -35.76 -54.86
C GLY A 309 -14.05 -36.55 -54.91
N ILE A 310 -15.18 -35.91 -54.60
CA ILE A 310 -16.52 -36.50 -54.71
C ILE A 310 -17.35 -35.58 -55.60
N SER A 311 -17.96 -36.12 -56.66
CA SER A 311 -18.90 -35.39 -57.50
C SER A 311 -20.21 -36.14 -57.62
N VAL A 312 -21.28 -35.38 -57.84
CA VAL A 312 -22.62 -35.91 -58.14
C VAL A 312 -23.18 -35.04 -59.26
N PRO A 313 -23.76 -35.62 -60.32
CA PRO A 313 -24.49 -34.86 -61.34
C PRO A 313 -25.58 -34.00 -60.69
N SER A 314 -25.77 -32.75 -61.13
CA SER A 314 -26.78 -31.84 -60.54
C SER A 314 -27.90 -31.50 -61.51
N THR A 315 -29.12 -31.35 -60.99
CA THR A 315 -30.28 -30.80 -61.70
C THR A 315 -30.92 -29.68 -60.86
N PRO A 316 -31.35 -28.56 -61.46
CA PRO A 316 -31.87 -27.40 -60.72
C PRO A 316 -33.28 -27.59 -60.17
N THR A 317 -33.96 -28.71 -60.45
CA THR A 317 -35.36 -28.92 -60.09
C THR A 317 -35.62 -30.28 -59.45
N GLY A 318 -36.38 -30.28 -58.35
CA GLY A 318 -36.89 -31.48 -57.69
C GLY A 318 -35.86 -32.24 -56.86
N THR A 319 -36.33 -33.30 -56.19
CA THR A 319 -35.47 -34.28 -55.51
C THR A 319 -35.13 -35.40 -56.49
N TYR A 320 -33.85 -35.75 -56.64
CA TYR A 320 -33.39 -36.80 -57.55
C TYR A 320 -32.38 -37.72 -56.86
N ILE A 321 -32.33 -38.97 -57.32
CA ILE A 321 -31.33 -39.95 -56.90
C ILE A 321 -30.20 -39.89 -57.92
N ALA A 322 -28.96 -39.80 -57.44
CA ALA A 322 -27.77 -39.85 -58.27
C ALA A 322 -26.67 -40.67 -57.60
N SER A 323 -25.88 -41.36 -58.42
CA SER A 323 -24.73 -42.11 -57.95
C SER A 323 -23.51 -41.19 -57.84
N PRO A 324 -22.83 -41.11 -56.68
CA PRO A 324 -21.62 -40.32 -56.55
C PRO A 324 -20.46 -40.95 -57.32
N GLN A 325 -19.61 -40.10 -57.89
CA GLN A 325 -18.33 -40.49 -58.49
C GLN A 325 -17.20 -40.04 -57.58
N PHE A 326 -16.30 -40.96 -57.25
CA PHE A 326 -15.09 -40.69 -56.49
C PHE A 326 -13.90 -40.55 -57.43
N PHE A 327 -13.12 -39.49 -57.27
CA PHE A 327 -11.85 -39.28 -57.92
C PHE A 327 -10.75 -39.47 -56.89
N ILE A 328 -9.87 -40.43 -57.13
CA ILE A 328 -8.81 -40.79 -56.20
C ILE A 328 -7.47 -40.46 -56.86
N THR A 329 -6.70 -39.57 -56.24
CA THR A 329 -5.36 -39.23 -56.72
C THR A 329 -4.40 -40.36 -56.33
N GLY A 330 -3.65 -40.89 -57.29
CA GLY A 330 -2.66 -41.94 -57.00
C GLY A 330 -1.55 -41.41 -56.10
N CYS A 331 -1.07 -42.24 -55.15
CA CYS A 331 -0.02 -41.81 -54.21
C CYS A 331 1.31 -41.43 -54.89
N SER A 332 1.52 -41.89 -56.14
CA SER A 332 2.67 -41.51 -56.97
C SER A 332 2.56 -40.11 -57.58
N GLU A 333 1.34 -39.57 -57.73
CA GLU A 333 1.12 -38.22 -58.26
C GLU A 333 1.15 -37.18 -57.13
N HIS A 334 0.40 -37.44 -56.06
CA HIS A 334 0.47 -36.65 -54.83
C HIS A 334 0.12 -37.56 -53.65
N SER A 335 0.88 -37.43 -52.57
CA SER A 335 0.64 -38.16 -51.34
C SER A 335 0.64 -37.20 -50.16
N LEU A 336 -0.13 -37.56 -49.13
CA LEU A 336 -0.28 -36.72 -47.97
C LEU A 336 1.00 -36.74 -47.10
N PRO A 337 1.37 -35.64 -46.44
CA PRO A 337 2.53 -35.60 -45.57
C PRO A 337 2.27 -36.30 -44.24
N GLY A 338 3.29 -36.98 -43.70
CA GLY A 338 3.29 -37.48 -42.32
C GLY A 338 2.45 -38.74 -42.09
N SER A 339 1.75 -38.81 -40.96
CA SER A 339 0.95 -39.97 -40.54
C SER A 339 -0.48 -39.58 -40.19
N TYR A 340 -1.41 -40.51 -40.39
CA TYR A 340 -2.84 -40.29 -40.23
C TYR A 340 -3.51 -41.42 -39.45
N CYS A 341 -4.43 -41.08 -38.56
CA CYS A 341 -5.29 -42.04 -37.90
C CYS A 341 -6.64 -42.12 -38.64
N ALA A 342 -7.08 -43.33 -38.97
CA ALA A 342 -8.38 -43.55 -39.61
C ALA A 342 -9.52 -43.34 -38.61
N LEU A 343 -10.49 -42.50 -38.96
CA LEU A 343 -11.69 -42.24 -38.16
C LEU A 343 -12.91 -43.05 -38.64
N SER A 344 -12.79 -43.70 -39.81
CA SER A 344 -13.76 -44.59 -40.42
C SER A 344 -13.13 -45.92 -40.82
N GLY A 345 -13.95 -46.89 -41.24
CA GLY A 345 -13.51 -48.21 -41.69
C GLY A 345 -14.08 -49.36 -40.86
N GLY A 346 -13.89 -50.59 -41.33
CA GLY A 346 -14.38 -51.81 -40.71
C GLY A 346 -13.40 -52.97 -40.94
N PRO A 347 -13.19 -53.84 -39.94
CA PRO A 347 -12.10 -54.83 -39.97
C PRO A 347 -12.24 -55.92 -41.05
N ASP A 348 -13.48 -56.20 -41.46
CA ASP A 348 -13.80 -57.32 -42.35
C ASP A 348 -13.96 -56.91 -43.82
N ALA A 349 -14.06 -55.61 -44.09
CA ALA A 349 -14.15 -55.08 -45.45
C ALA A 349 -12.76 -55.00 -46.08
N HIS A 350 -12.63 -55.49 -47.31
CA HIS A 350 -11.40 -55.36 -48.09
C HIS A 350 -11.72 -55.16 -49.58
N VAL A 351 -10.79 -54.51 -50.28
CA VAL A 351 -10.88 -54.27 -51.72
C VAL A 351 -9.52 -54.51 -52.38
N SER A 352 -9.52 -54.69 -53.70
CA SER A 352 -8.31 -54.75 -54.53
C SER A 352 -7.90 -53.40 -55.11
N GLY A 353 -8.56 -52.32 -54.70
CA GLY A 353 -8.28 -50.93 -55.10
C GLY A 353 -8.15 -50.01 -53.89
N ALA A 354 -8.44 -48.74 -54.05
CA ALA A 354 -8.31 -47.78 -52.95
C ALA A 354 -9.53 -47.77 -52.02
N MET A 355 -9.33 -47.59 -50.71
CA MET A 355 -10.39 -47.42 -49.71
C MET A 355 -10.50 -45.96 -49.25
N PRO A 356 -11.53 -45.22 -49.67
CA PRO A 356 -11.84 -43.91 -49.11
C PRO A 356 -12.19 -43.99 -47.62
N GLY A 357 -11.77 -42.99 -46.86
CA GLY A 357 -12.07 -42.86 -45.45
C GLY A 357 -11.83 -41.46 -44.92
N LEU A 358 -12.36 -41.18 -43.74
CA LEU A 358 -12.06 -39.98 -42.97
C LEU A 358 -10.81 -40.24 -42.13
N PHE A 359 -9.87 -39.30 -42.16
CA PHE A 359 -8.62 -39.38 -41.43
C PHE A 359 -8.37 -38.08 -40.65
N ILE A 360 -7.62 -38.18 -39.56
CA ILE A 360 -7.02 -37.05 -38.86
C ILE A 360 -5.50 -37.17 -38.93
N ARG A 361 -4.81 -36.09 -39.26
CA ARG A 361 -3.34 -36.07 -39.28
C ARG A 361 -2.78 -36.07 -37.86
N THR A 362 -1.82 -36.94 -37.57
CA THR A 362 -1.25 -37.11 -36.22
C THR A 362 0.22 -36.69 -36.12
N SER A 363 0.96 -36.65 -37.24
CA SER A 363 2.36 -36.17 -37.30
C SER A 363 2.71 -35.62 -38.67
#